data_AF-A0A0S8CYH1-F1
#
_entry.id   AF-A0A0S8CYH1-F1
#
_cell.length_a   1.000
_cell.length_b   1.000
_cell.length_c   1.000
_cell.angle_alpha   90.00
_cell.angle_beta   90.00
_cell.angle_gamma   90.00
#
_symmetry.space_group_name_H-M   'P 1'
#
loop_
_entity.id
_entity.type
_entity.pdbx_description
1 polymer ?
#
loop_
_entity_poly.entity_id
_entity_poly.type
_entity_poly.pdbx_seq_one_letter_code
_entity_poly.pdbx_strand_id
1 'polypeptide(L)'
;MADRYGGLAGQLGVGAWSWLLALRLIRVAGPRWRRALFACLVWATAGEIFLSLVWGLYTYRLGNIPFFIPPGHVFLFWLGVVFAPRVADLFVRGVAVLAIIYAGYACYSGFDTISILLVGLFLLCWTQAEGRRLYSLMLVMSLAVELYGTWVGNWAWHANVPYFGLTSNNPPLAAGAFYCMLDVLIALTARSIGFIAPSPPAGATVRQ
;
A
#
# COMPACT_ATOMS: atom_id res chain seq x y z
N MET A 1 15.73 1.18 -12.40
CA MET A 1 16.68 1.74 -13.39
C MET A 1 17.55 2.84 -12.80
N ALA A 2 16.98 3.83 -12.11
CA ALA A 2 17.75 4.90 -11.47
C ALA A 2 18.79 4.38 -10.46
N ASP A 3 18.42 3.44 -9.59
CA ASP A 3 19.38 2.89 -8.63
C ASP A 3 20.37 1.92 -9.30
N ARG A 4 19.93 1.21 -10.34
CA ARG A 4 20.74 0.22 -11.07
C ARG A 4 21.86 0.88 -11.89
N TYR A 5 21.58 2.02 -12.51
CA TYR A 5 22.51 2.68 -13.43
C TYR A 5 23.05 4.01 -12.89
N GLY A 6 22.31 4.70 -12.02
CA GLY A 6 22.68 6.00 -11.45
C GLY A 6 23.08 5.95 -9.97
N GLY A 7 23.02 4.79 -9.32
CA GLY A 7 23.35 4.63 -7.89
C GLY A 7 22.56 5.57 -7.00
N LEU A 8 23.19 6.05 -5.92
CA LEU A 8 22.55 6.98 -4.97
C LEU A 8 22.13 8.30 -5.62
N ALA A 9 22.91 8.83 -6.56
CA ALA A 9 22.55 10.09 -7.25
C ALA A 9 21.28 9.93 -8.10
N GLY A 10 21.16 8.82 -8.83
CA GLY A 10 19.94 8.48 -9.57
C GLY A 10 18.74 8.32 -8.64
N GLN A 11 18.93 7.63 -7.53
CA GLN A 11 17.90 7.44 -6.50
C GLN A 11 17.41 8.77 -5.91
N LEU A 12 18.33 9.69 -5.59
CA LEU A 12 18.01 11.01 -5.08
C LEU A 12 17.34 11.89 -6.14
N GLY A 13 17.75 11.81 -7.41
CA GLY A 13 17.12 12.55 -8.51
C GLY A 13 15.66 12.12 -8.72
N VAL A 14 15.40 10.81 -8.78
CA VAL A 14 14.03 10.28 -8.86
C VAL A 14 13.25 10.55 -7.58
N GLY A 15 13.91 10.49 -6.42
CA GLY A 15 13.35 10.88 -5.13
C GLY A 15 12.85 12.33 -5.16
N ALA A 16 13.70 13.29 -5.48
CA ALA A 16 13.33 14.70 -5.54
C ALA A 16 12.17 14.93 -6.51
N TRP A 17 12.21 14.33 -7.71
CA TRP A 17 11.13 14.44 -8.69
C TRP A 17 9.79 13.87 -8.18
N SER A 18 9.81 12.66 -7.62
CA SER A 18 8.61 12.02 -7.08
C SER A 18 8.03 12.81 -5.90
N TRP A 19 8.86 13.33 -5.01
CA TRP A 19 8.40 14.21 -3.93
C TRP A 19 7.77 15.50 -4.44
N LEU A 20 8.37 16.16 -5.43
CA LEU A 20 7.80 17.38 -6.03
C LEU A 20 6.40 17.11 -6.59
N LEU A 21 6.22 16.00 -7.31
CA LEU A 21 4.92 15.61 -7.87
C LEU A 21 3.91 15.23 -6.78
N ALA A 22 4.32 14.46 -5.76
CA ALA A 22 3.44 14.06 -4.67
C ALA A 22 2.98 15.26 -3.83
N LEU A 23 3.90 16.17 -3.51
CA LEU A 23 3.58 17.41 -2.79
C LEU A 23 2.66 18.31 -3.62
N ARG A 24 2.89 18.41 -4.94
CA ARG A 24 1.97 19.13 -5.84
C ARG A 24 0.58 18.49 -5.81
N LEU A 25 0.48 17.17 -5.93
CA LEU A 25 -0.79 16.43 -5.86
C LEU A 25 -1.53 16.68 -4.54
N ILE A 26 -0.84 16.58 -3.40
CA ILE A 26 -1.40 16.83 -2.07
C ILE A 26 -1.91 18.28 -1.96
N ARG A 27 -1.14 19.25 -2.48
CA ARG A 27 -1.52 20.67 -2.44
C ARG A 27 -2.77 20.98 -3.25
N VAL A 28 -2.92 20.40 -4.44
CA VAL A 28 -4.08 20.65 -5.31
C VAL A 28 -5.30 19.79 -4.97
N ALA A 29 -5.12 18.69 -4.24
CA ALA A 29 -6.22 17.86 -3.77
C ALA A 29 -7.15 18.62 -2.82
N GLY A 30 -8.46 18.39 -2.93
CA GLY A 30 -9.46 18.94 -2.01
C GLY A 30 -9.25 18.47 -0.57
N PRO A 31 -9.79 19.16 0.46
CA PRO A 31 -9.44 18.95 1.87
C PRO A 31 -9.56 17.50 2.34
N ARG A 32 -10.62 16.79 1.91
CA ARG A 32 -10.83 15.38 2.24
C ARG A 32 -9.73 14.48 1.69
N TRP A 33 -9.40 14.63 0.40
CA TRP A 33 -8.37 13.83 -0.27
C TRP A 33 -6.97 14.19 0.19
N ARG A 34 -6.70 15.47 0.48
CA ARG A 34 -5.44 15.92 1.06
C ARG A 34 -5.11 15.19 2.36
N ARG A 35 -6.10 15.03 3.24
CA ARG A 35 -5.93 14.25 4.49
C ARG A 35 -5.63 12.78 4.21
N ALA A 36 -6.34 12.16 3.28
CA ALA A 36 -6.10 10.76 2.92
C ALA A 36 -4.70 10.55 2.30
N LEU A 37 -4.26 11.44 1.41
CA LEU A 37 -2.92 11.38 0.81
C LEU A 37 -1.80 11.60 1.84
N PHE A 38 -2.01 12.50 2.80
CA PHE A 38 -1.05 12.69 3.89
C PHE A 38 -1.02 11.48 4.84
N ALA A 39 -2.17 10.92 5.19
CA ALA A 39 -2.24 9.68 5.98
C ALA A 39 -1.57 8.51 5.24
N CYS A 40 -1.73 8.42 3.92
CA CYS A 40 -1.05 7.45 3.07
C CYS A 40 0.46 7.59 3.18
N LEU A 41 0.98 8.81 3.04
CA LEU A 41 2.41 9.07 3.16
C LEU A 41 2.97 8.63 4.51
N VAL A 42 2.29 8.97 5.61
CA VAL A 42 2.72 8.61 6.98
C VAL A 42 2.69 7.10 7.18
N TRP A 43 1.57 6.45 6.89
CA TRP A 43 1.42 5.01 7.12
C TRP A 43 2.28 4.17 6.18
N ALA A 44 2.44 4.57 4.92
CA ALA A 44 3.34 3.89 4.00
C ALA A 44 4.79 3.99 4.47
N THR A 45 5.23 5.17 4.93
CA THR A 45 6.59 5.35 5.45
C THR A 45 6.83 4.49 6.70
N ALA A 46 5.88 4.50 7.64
CA ALA A 46 5.97 3.68 8.85
C ALA A 46 5.96 2.18 8.53
N GLY A 47 5.08 1.75 7.61
CA GLY A 47 4.99 0.37 7.14
C GLY A 47 6.28 -0.09 6.47
N GLU A 48 6.87 0.74 5.61
CA GLU A 48 8.14 0.44 4.95
C GLU A 48 9.30 0.30 5.93
N ILE A 49 9.42 1.20 6.90
CA ILE A 49 10.40 1.09 7.98
C ILE A 49 10.21 -0.24 8.72
N PHE A 50 8.97 -0.57 9.08
CA PHE A 50 8.69 -1.80 9.82
C PHE A 50 8.99 -3.06 8.98
N LEU A 51 8.45 -3.17 7.77
CA LEU A 51 8.55 -4.39 6.95
C LEU A 51 9.98 -4.63 6.46
N SER A 52 10.72 -3.58 6.11
CA SER A 52 12.09 -3.71 5.57
C SER A 52 13.18 -3.68 6.65
N LEU A 53 13.11 -2.79 7.65
CA LEU A 53 14.20 -2.61 8.62
C LEU A 53 13.98 -3.34 9.94
N VAL A 54 12.74 -3.44 10.42
CA VAL A 54 12.43 -4.06 11.72
C VAL A 54 12.16 -5.55 11.55
N TRP A 55 11.27 -5.91 10.63
CA TRP A 55 10.94 -7.30 10.35
C TRP A 55 11.95 -7.93 9.39
N GLY A 56 12.45 -7.19 8.41
CA GLY A 56 13.45 -7.69 7.47
C GLY A 56 12.88 -8.64 6.43
N LEU A 57 11.68 -8.36 5.90
CA LEU A 57 11.05 -9.18 4.87
C LEU A 57 11.74 -9.04 3.50
N TYR A 58 12.28 -7.88 3.22
CA TYR A 58 13.03 -7.58 2.00
C TYR A 58 14.10 -6.53 2.28
N THR A 59 15.12 -6.49 1.42
CA THR A 59 16.19 -5.49 1.47
C THR A 59 16.24 -4.71 0.16
N TYR A 60 16.44 -3.40 0.29
CA TYR A 60 16.70 -2.54 -0.85
C TYR A 60 18.15 -2.64 -1.31
N ARG A 61 18.39 -2.46 -2.62
CA ARG A 61 19.70 -2.60 -3.25
C ARG A 61 20.81 -1.81 -2.56
N LEU A 62 20.54 -0.55 -2.19
CA LEU A 62 21.53 0.33 -1.55
C LEU A 62 21.49 0.27 -0.01
N GLY A 63 20.73 -0.66 0.58
CA GLY A 63 20.59 -0.82 2.02
C GLY A 63 19.76 0.27 2.71
N ASN A 64 19.30 1.28 1.99
CA ASN A 64 18.40 2.31 2.49
C ASN A 64 17.05 2.26 1.76
N ILE A 65 15.98 2.69 2.45
CA ILE A 65 14.68 2.88 1.82
C ILE A 65 14.80 3.98 0.76
N PRO A 66 14.53 3.70 -0.53
CA PRO A 66 14.64 4.70 -1.56
C PRO A 66 13.67 5.85 -1.36
N PHE A 67 14.15 7.07 -1.55
CA PHE A 67 13.39 8.26 -1.21
C PHE A 67 12.13 8.44 -2.08
N PHE A 68 12.07 7.75 -3.22
CA PHE A 68 10.89 7.71 -4.08
C PHE A 68 9.81 6.70 -3.61
N ILE A 69 10.09 5.83 -2.63
CA ILE A 69 9.13 4.82 -2.15
C ILE A 69 7.94 5.47 -1.42
N PRO A 70 8.12 6.38 -0.43
CA PRO A 70 6.98 7.05 0.20
C PRO A 70 6.05 7.81 -0.77
N PRO A 71 6.54 8.68 -1.69
CA PRO A 71 5.65 9.31 -2.67
C PRO A 71 5.10 8.31 -3.70
N GLY A 72 5.82 7.22 -3.99
CA GLY A 72 5.33 6.12 -4.83
C GLY A 72 4.01 5.52 -4.33
N HIS A 73 3.91 5.29 -3.02
CA HIS A 73 2.67 4.83 -2.38
C HIS A 73 1.52 5.81 -2.54
N VAL A 74 1.80 7.11 -2.42
CA VAL A 74 0.80 8.17 -2.63
C VAL A 74 0.25 8.13 -4.05
N PHE A 75 1.11 7.93 -5.06
CA PHE A 75 0.67 7.80 -6.45
C PHE A 75 -0.15 6.54 -6.68
N LEU A 76 0.31 5.39 -6.17
CA LEU A 76 -0.39 4.12 -6.32
C LEU A 76 -1.77 4.17 -5.66
N PHE A 77 -1.86 4.70 -4.45
CA PHE A 77 -3.12 4.93 -3.73
C PHE A 77 -4.05 5.86 -4.51
N TRP A 78 -3.54 6.98 -5.03
CA TRP A 78 -4.33 7.91 -5.83
C TRP A 78 -4.89 7.25 -7.09
N LEU A 79 -4.06 6.48 -7.82
CA LEU A 79 -4.52 5.70 -8.97
C LEU A 79 -5.60 4.69 -8.55
N GLY A 80 -5.39 3.98 -7.44
CA GLY A 80 -6.35 3.01 -6.91
C GLY A 80 -7.71 3.65 -6.65
N VAL A 81 -7.72 4.78 -5.94
CA VAL A 81 -8.94 5.56 -5.68
C VAL A 81 -9.62 6.03 -6.96
N VAL A 82 -8.87 6.53 -7.93
CA VAL A 82 -9.41 7.03 -9.20
C VAL A 82 -10.03 5.89 -10.01
N PHE A 83 -9.37 4.74 -10.10
CA PHE A 83 -9.79 3.65 -10.99
C PHE A 83 -10.74 2.64 -10.35
N ALA A 84 -10.72 2.45 -9.02
CA ALA A 84 -11.55 1.47 -8.33
C ALA A 84 -13.05 1.56 -8.68
N PRO A 85 -13.70 2.75 -8.80
CA PRO A 85 -15.10 2.83 -9.18
C PRO A 85 -15.43 2.29 -10.58
N ARG A 86 -14.43 2.17 -11.47
CA ARG A 86 -14.58 1.69 -12.84
C ARG A 86 -14.36 0.18 -12.98
N VAL A 87 -13.96 -0.49 -11.90
CA VAL A 87 -13.67 -1.93 -11.90
C VAL A 87 -14.98 -2.72 -11.82
N ALA A 88 -15.14 -3.67 -12.74
CA ALA A 88 -16.31 -4.54 -12.79
C ALA A 88 -16.37 -5.51 -11.59
N ASP A 89 -17.58 -5.85 -11.14
CA ASP A 89 -17.77 -6.80 -10.03
C ASP A 89 -17.23 -8.21 -10.33
N LEU A 90 -17.17 -8.59 -11.62
CA LEU A 90 -16.53 -9.83 -12.04
C LEU A 90 -15.03 -9.82 -11.74
N PHE A 91 -14.33 -8.70 -11.98
CA PHE A 91 -12.92 -8.56 -11.64
C PHE A 91 -12.72 -8.70 -10.14
N VAL A 92 -13.54 -7.99 -9.34
CA VAL A 92 -13.52 -8.08 -7.88
C VAL A 92 -13.65 -9.54 -7.45
N ARG A 93 -14.75 -10.22 -7.78
CA ARG A 93 -14.91 -11.64 -7.40
C ARG A 93 -13.78 -12.53 -7.91
N GLY A 94 -13.32 -12.31 -9.14
CA GLY A 94 -12.21 -13.04 -9.76
C GLY A 94 -10.92 -12.93 -8.96
N VAL A 95 -10.52 -11.72 -8.54
CA VAL A 95 -9.31 -11.50 -7.74
C VAL A 95 -9.39 -12.25 -6.40
N ALA A 96 -10.53 -12.23 -5.71
CA ALA A 96 -10.67 -12.97 -4.46
C ALA A 96 -10.57 -14.49 -4.66
N VAL A 97 -11.24 -15.03 -5.68
CA VAL A 97 -11.15 -16.47 -6.00
C VAL A 97 -9.73 -16.86 -6.34
N LEU A 98 -9.04 -16.09 -7.19
CA LEU A 98 -7.65 -16.36 -7.57
C LEU A 98 -6.70 -16.28 -6.37
N ALA A 99 -6.90 -15.31 -5.47
CA ALA A 99 -6.12 -15.20 -4.24
C ALA A 99 -6.30 -16.44 -3.35
N ILE A 100 -7.53 -16.96 -3.20
CA ILE A 100 -7.82 -18.17 -2.42
C ILE A 100 -7.18 -19.41 -3.07
N ILE A 101 -7.33 -19.57 -4.39
CA ILE A 101 -6.70 -20.66 -5.14
C ILE A 101 -5.18 -20.61 -4.96
N TYR A 102 -4.59 -19.42 -5.06
CA TYR A 102 -3.16 -19.25 -4.87
C TYR A 102 -2.69 -19.58 -3.45
N ALA A 103 -3.45 -19.18 -2.41
CA ALA A 103 -3.14 -19.57 -1.04
C ALA A 103 -3.16 -21.11 -0.86
N GLY A 104 -4.13 -21.79 -1.48
CA GLY A 104 -4.17 -23.26 -1.51
C GLY A 104 -2.93 -23.87 -2.19
N TYR A 105 -2.51 -23.29 -3.32
CA TYR A 105 -1.29 -23.71 -4.01
C TYR A 105 -0.01 -23.46 -3.20
N ALA A 106 0.12 -22.29 -2.56
CA ALA A 106 1.25 -21.97 -1.68
C ALA A 106 1.33 -22.93 -0.48
N CYS A 107 0.18 -23.26 0.11
CA CYS A 107 0.09 -24.26 1.18
C CYS A 107 0.50 -25.66 0.73
N TYR A 108 0.07 -26.09 -0.46
CA TYR A 108 0.39 -27.41 -1.00
C TYR A 108 1.86 -27.54 -1.42
N SER A 109 2.39 -26.52 -2.10
CA SER A 109 3.75 -26.54 -2.65
C SER A 109 4.84 -26.26 -1.61
N GLY A 110 4.49 -25.64 -0.47
CA GLY A 110 5.45 -25.16 0.53
C GLY A 110 6.27 -23.95 0.08
N PHE A 111 5.96 -23.41 -1.11
CA PHE A 111 6.58 -22.23 -1.68
C PHE A 111 5.70 -21.00 -1.42
N ASP A 112 6.33 -19.86 -1.11
CA ASP A 112 5.64 -18.61 -0.80
C ASP A 112 4.58 -18.72 0.31
N THR A 113 4.84 -19.48 1.37
CA THR A 113 3.84 -19.78 2.41
C THR A 113 3.38 -18.54 3.19
N ILE A 114 4.15 -17.43 3.18
CA ILE A 114 3.68 -16.13 3.70
C ILE A 114 2.41 -15.65 2.99
N SER A 115 2.24 -15.98 1.70
CA SER A 115 1.07 -15.58 0.94
C SER A 115 -0.23 -16.16 1.50
N ILE A 116 -0.20 -17.24 2.29
CA ILE A 116 -1.39 -17.75 3.00
C ILE A 116 -1.90 -16.71 4.00
N LEU A 117 -1.00 -16.15 4.82
CA LEU A 117 -1.33 -15.11 5.79
C LEU A 117 -1.75 -13.81 5.11
N LEU A 118 -1.06 -13.44 4.02
CA LEU A 118 -1.36 -12.23 3.27
C LEU A 118 -2.71 -12.32 2.56
N VAL A 119 -3.06 -13.47 1.98
CA VAL A 119 -4.41 -13.68 1.44
C VAL A 119 -5.46 -13.61 2.55
N GLY A 120 -5.18 -14.16 3.74
CA GLY A 120 -6.04 -13.99 4.92
C GLY A 120 -6.26 -12.51 5.29
N LEU A 121 -5.18 -11.72 5.34
CA LEU A 121 -5.23 -10.27 5.60
C LEU A 121 -6.02 -9.52 4.52
N PHE A 122 -5.82 -9.87 3.26
CA PHE A 122 -6.55 -9.30 2.15
C PHE A 122 -8.06 -9.62 2.23
N LEU A 123 -8.43 -10.87 2.53
CA LEU A 123 -9.83 -11.27 2.72
C LEU A 123 -10.46 -10.58 3.93
N LEU A 124 -9.69 -10.37 5.00
CA LEU A 124 -10.14 -9.57 6.14
C LEU A 124 -10.47 -8.13 5.70
N CYS A 125 -9.60 -7.47 4.94
CA CYS A 125 -9.89 -6.16 4.36
C CYS A 125 -11.12 -6.22 3.44
N TRP A 126 -11.22 -7.25 2.60
CA TRP A 126 -12.32 -7.49 1.66
C TRP A 126 -13.70 -7.61 2.30
N THR A 127 -13.78 -7.97 3.59
CA THR A 127 -15.06 -8.01 4.30
C THR A 127 -15.75 -6.64 4.28
N GLN A 128 -15.00 -5.54 4.24
CA GLN A 128 -15.52 -4.17 4.17
C GLN A 128 -16.06 -3.86 2.77
N ALA A 129 -17.39 -3.91 2.62
CA ALA A 129 -18.08 -3.80 1.33
C ALA A 129 -17.73 -2.53 0.54
N GLU A 130 -17.61 -1.38 1.21
CA GLU A 130 -17.28 -0.09 0.59
C GLU A 130 -15.91 -0.09 -0.11
N GLY A 131 -14.96 -0.88 0.40
CA GLY A 131 -13.57 -0.88 -0.05
C GLY A 131 -13.20 -2.00 -1.02
N ARG A 132 -14.07 -2.99 -1.24
CA ARG A 132 -13.76 -4.21 -2.03
C ARG A 132 -13.12 -3.91 -3.38
N ARG A 133 -13.68 -2.96 -4.14
CA ARG A 133 -13.14 -2.56 -5.47
C ARG A 133 -11.72 -2.01 -5.35
N LEU A 134 -11.47 -1.18 -4.34
CA LEU A 134 -10.14 -0.62 -4.08
C LEU A 134 -9.16 -1.72 -3.70
N TYR A 135 -9.49 -2.58 -2.73
CA TYR A 135 -8.59 -3.64 -2.27
C TYR A 135 -8.26 -4.64 -3.38
N SER A 136 -9.25 -5.03 -4.20
CA SER A 136 -9.03 -5.89 -5.37
C SER A 136 -8.04 -5.28 -6.35
N LEU A 137 -8.25 -4.01 -6.67
CA LEU A 137 -7.42 -3.30 -7.63
C LEU A 137 -6.02 -3.09 -7.06
N MET A 138 -5.91 -2.72 -5.79
CA MET A 138 -4.64 -2.48 -5.11
C MET A 138 -3.83 -3.76 -4.96
N LEU A 139 -4.45 -4.91 -4.67
CA LEU A 139 -3.75 -6.20 -4.67
C LEU A 139 -3.04 -6.46 -6.01
N VAL A 140 -3.73 -6.21 -7.13
CA VAL A 140 -3.20 -6.46 -8.47
C VAL A 140 -2.18 -5.39 -8.90
N MET A 141 -2.48 -4.11 -8.68
CA MET A 141 -1.57 -3.02 -9.08
C MET A 141 -0.28 -3.04 -8.27
N SER A 142 -0.35 -3.28 -6.96
CA SER A 142 0.85 -3.42 -6.14
C SER A 142 1.66 -4.65 -6.53
N LEU A 143 1.02 -5.78 -6.85
CA LEU A 143 1.75 -6.95 -7.37
C LEU A 143 2.55 -6.60 -8.63
N ALA A 144 1.99 -5.81 -9.55
CA ALA A 144 2.72 -5.34 -10.73
C ALA A 144 3.93 -4.46 -10.36
N VAL A 145 3.78 -3.58 -9.36
CA VAL A 145 4.88 -2.74 -8.84
C VAL A 145 5.96 -3.58 -8.15
N GLU A 146 5.56 -4.55 -7.33
CA GLU A 146 6.46 -5.47 -6.64
C GLU A 146 7.25 -6.32 -7.64
N LEU A 147 6.57 -6.94 -8.61
CA LEU A 147 7.23 -7.71 -9.68
C LEU A 147 8.20 -6.86 -10.49
N TYR A 148 7.82 -5.62 -10.82
CA TYR A 148 8.70 -4.71 -11.54
C TYR A 148 9.91 -4.30 -10.69
N GLY A 149 9.68 -3.96 -9.42
CA GLY A 149 10.71 -3.55 -8.47
C GLY A 149 11.76 -4.63 -8.23
N THR A 150 11.33 -5.88 -8.05
CA THR A 150 12.23 -7.03 -7.90
C THR A 150 12.92 -7.38 -9.21
N TRP A 151 12.22 -7.32 -10.35
CA TRP A 151 12.82 -7.58 -11.66
C TRP A 151 13.94 -6.59 -12.02
N VAL A 152 13.75 -5.29 -11.76
CA VAL A 152 14.83 -4.31 -11.94
C VAL A 152 15.86 -4.33 -10.80
N GLY A 153 15.61 -5.13 -9.76
CA GLY A 153 16.45 -5.37 -8.59
C GLY A 153 16.55 -4.19 -7.63
N ASN A 154 15.53 -3.34 -7.54
CA ASN A 154 15.50 -2.25 -6.56
C ASN A 154 15.40 -2.78 -5.12
N TRP A 155 14.65 -3.86 -4.92
CA TRP A 155 14.61 -4.63 -3.69
C TRP A 155 14.53 -6.12 -3.98
N ALA A 156 14.84 -6.93 -2.98
CA ALA A 156 14.68 -8.38 -3.02
C ALA A 156 14.07 -8.87 -1.71
N TRP A 157 13.02 -9.68 -1.82
CA TRP A 157 12.42 -10.39 -0.70
C TRP A 157 13.29 -11.56 -0.28
N HIS A 158 13.41 -11.75 1.04
CA HIS A 158 14.16 -12.86 1.60
C HIS A 158 13.36 -14.15 1.48
N ALA A 159 14.00 -15.23 1.00
CA ALA A 159 13.32 -16.52 0.79
C ALA A 159 12.73 -17.12 2.08
N ASN A 160 13.33 -16.81 3.24
CA ASN A 160 12.86 -17.22 4.55
C ASN A 160 12.35 -15.98 5.30
N VAL A 161 11.11 -16.06 5.77
CA VAL A 161 10.49 -15.02 6.59
C VAL A 161 11.08 -15.10 8.01
N PRO A 162 11.68 -14.01 8.51
CA PRO A 162 12.25 -14.01 9.85
C PRO A 162 11.21 -14.37 10.93
N TYR A 163 11.61 -15.19 11.90
CA TYR A 163 10.87 -15.58 13.11
C TYR A 163 9.66 -16.50 12.93
N PHE A 164 9.11 -16.68 11.72
CA PHE A 164 7.87 -17.45 11.51
C PHE A 164 8.07 -18.80 10.81
N GLY A 165 9.27 -19.12 10.33
CA GLY A 165 9.53 -20.37 9.60
C GLY A 165 8.75 -20.47 8.28
N LEU A 166 8.28 -19.35 7.75
CA LEU A 166 7.56 -19.27 6.47
C LEU A 166 8.53 -19.00 5.32
N THR A 167 8.11 -19.34 4.11
CA THR A 167 8.83 -19.07 2.87
C THR A 167 8.19 -17.90 2.14
N SER A 168 8.97 -17.21 1.33
CA SER A 168 8.56 -16.06 0.53
C SER A 168 9.16 -16.17 -0.86
N ASN A 169 8.38 -15.86 -1.89
CA ASN A 169 8.90 -15.63 -3.23
C ASN A 169 9.51 -14.21 -3.35
N ASN A 170 10.08 -13.86 -4.50
CA ASN A 170 10.63 -12.53 -4.78
C ASN A 170 9.89 -11.82 -5.92
N PRO A 171 8.72 -11.20 -5.66
CA PRO A 171 8.05 -11.00 -4.37
C PRO A 171 7.02 -12.09 -4.06
N PRO A 172 6.46 -12.15 -2.83
CA PRO A 172 5.21 -12.88 -2.59
C PRO A 172 4.11 -12.39 -3.50
N LEU A 173 3.33 -13.30 -4.11
CA LEU A 173 2.27 -12.85 -5.02
C LEU A 173 1.13 -12.14 -4.29
N ALA A 174 0.97 -12.40 -2.99
CA ALA A 174 -0.01 -11.73 -2.15
C ALA A 174 0.56 -10.51 -1.39
N ALA A 175 1.77 -10.02 -1.70
CA ALA A 175 2.37 -8.84 -1.05
C ALA A 175 1.44 -7.60 -1.09
N GLY A 176 0.57 -7.51 -2.10
CA GLY A 176 -0.46 -6.47 -2.19
C GLY A 176 -1.45 -6.39 -1.03
N ALA A 177 -1.52 -7.41 -0.17
CA ALA A 177 -2.32 -7.38 1.05
C ALA A 177 -1.86 -6.29 2.02
N PHE A 178 -0.56 -5.97 2.06
CA PHE A 178 -0.04 -4.85 2.85
C PHE A 178 -0.60 -3.51 2.37
N TYR A 179 -0.77 -3.34 1.06
CA TYR A 179 -1.38 -2.15 0.47
C TYR A 179 -2.88 -2.06 0.81
N CYS A 180 -3.59 -3.20 0.83
CA CYS A 180 -4.99 -3.23 1.26
C CYS A 180 -5.14 -2.81 2.74
N MET A 181 -4.25 -3.28 3.61
CA MET A 181 -4.21 -2.87 5.02
C MET A 181 -3.86 -1.39 5.16
N LEU A 182 -2.91 -0.89 4.38
CA LEU A 182 -2.60 0.54 4.29
C LEU A 182 -3.84 1.36 3.92
N ASP A 183 -4.63 0.94 2.92
CA ASP A 183 -5.86 1.62 2.52
C ASP A 183 -6.90 1.69 3.65
N VAL A 184 -7.02 0.62 4.44
CA VAL A 184 -7.86 0.59 5.64
C VAL A 184 -7.37 1.61 6.67
N LEU A 185 -6.07 1.63 6.97
CA LEU A 185 -5.47 2.59 7.92
C LEU A 185 -5.65 4.04 7.46
N ILE A 186 -5.49 4.31 6.16
CA ILE A 186 -5.75 5.62 5.56
C ILE A 186 -7.21 6.01 5.77
N ALA A 187 -8.15 5.12 5.45
CA ALA A 187 -9.57 5.40 5.57
C ALA A 187 -9.97 5.69 7.03
N LEU A 188 -9.47 4.90 7.99
CA LEU A 188 -9.72 5.10 9.42
C LEU A 188 -9.15 6.44 9.91
N THR A 189 -7.92 6.77 9.52
CA THR A 189 -7.25 8.03 9.89
C THR A 189 -7.94 9.24 9.26
N ALA A 190 -8.35 9.16 8.00
CA ALA A 190 -9.04 10.24 7.32
C ALA A 190 -10.45 10.49 7.90
N ARG A 191 -11.15 9.44 8.35
CA ARG A 191 -12.44 9.54 9.05
C ARG A 191 -12.28 10.17 10.43
N SER A 192 -11.27 9.76 11.22
CA SER A 192 -11.06 10.29 12.57
C SER A 192 -10.72 11.78 12.58
N ILE A 193 -9.88 12.24 11.65
CA ILE A 193 -9.55 13.67 11.50
C ILE A 193 -10.76 14.49 10.99
N GLY A 194 -11.71 13.85 10.30
CA GLY A 194 -12.96 14.46 9.84
C GLY A 194 -14.08 14.52 10.89
N PHE A 195 -13.92 13.91 12.07
CA PHE A 195 -14.94 13.82 13.13
C PHE A 195 -14.83 14.92 14.20
N ILE A 196 -14.01 15.96 13.98
CA ILE A 196 -14.10 17.17 14.80
C ILE A 196 -15.35 17.92 14.35
N ALA A 197 -16.49 17.62 14.98
CA ALA A 197 -17.69 18.44 14.89
C ALA A 197 -17.30 19.88 15.30
N PRO A 198 -17.66 20.91 14.51
CA PRO A 198 -17.62 22.27 15.02
C PRO A 198 -18.51 22.31 16.25
N SER A 199 -17.97 22.75 17.39
CA SER A 199 -18.79 23.12 18.54
C SER A 199 -19.87 24.10 18.06
N PRO A 200 -21.16 23.90 18.37
CA PRO A 200 -22.15 24.91 18.06
C PRO A 200 -21.72 26.24 18.71
N PRO A 201 -21.89 27.38 18.02
CA PRO A 201 -21.61 28.67 18.63
C PRO A 201 -22.43 28.80 19.92
N ALA A 202 -21.74 29.13 21.01
CA ALA A 202 -22.37 29.32 22.31
C ALA A 202 -23.42 30.44 22.21
N GLY A 203 -24.67 30.09 22.49
CA GLY A 203 -25.68 31.00 23.04
C GLY A 203 -26.10 32.17 22.15
N ALA A 204 -26.96 31.92 21.16
CA ALA A 204 -28.03 32.87 20.87
C ALA A 204 -29.19 32.55 21.83
N THR A 205 -29.21 33.27 22.95
CA THR A 205 -30.33 33.33 23.89
C THR A 205 -31.64 33.53 23.15
N VAL A 206 -32.52 32.52 23.21
CA VAL A 206 -33.95 32.69 22.94
C VAL A 206 -34.52 33.50 24.10
N ARG A 207 -34.85 34.78 23.86
CA ARG A 207 -35.82 35.49 24.70
C ARG A 207 -37.20 35.30 24.09
N GLN A 208 -38.16 35.09 25.00
CA GLN A 208 -39.58 34.87 24.79
C GLN A 208 -40.26 35.98 24.00
#